data_AF-A0A3M2TEA2-F1
#
_entry.id   AF-A0A3M2TEA2-F1
#
_cell.length_a   1.000
_cell.length_b   1.000
_cell.length_c   1.000
_cell.angle_alpha   90.00
_cell.angle_beta   90.00
_cell.angle_gamma   90.00
#
_symmetry.space_group_name_H-M   'P 1'
#
loop_
_entity.id
_entity.type
_entity.pdbx_description
1 polymer ?
#
loop_
_entity_poly.entity_id
_entity_poly.type
_entity_poly.pdbx_seq_one_letter_code
_entity_poly.pdbx_strand_id
1 'polypeptide(L)' 'MPVPFEVLIPYGIIIGMFGVTGVGLHVVKTFANDGKRARWNTDRWDKQSR' A
#
# COMPACT_ATOMS: atom_id res chain seq x y z
N MET A 1 -4.53 35.35 -7.64
CA MET A 1 -3.20 34.82 -7.99
C MET A 1 -3.33 33.34 -8.29
N PRO A 2 -2.86 32.82 -9.44
CA PRO A 2 -2.86 31.39 -9.71
C PRO A 2 -2.03 30.65 -8.64
N VAL A 3 -2.42 29.41 -8.32
CA VAL A 3 -1.78 28.62 -7.27
C VAL A 3 -0.30 28.38 -7.63
N PRO A 4 0.66 28.66 -6.72
CA PRO A 4 2.07 28.41 -6.98
C PRO A 4 2.36 26.91 -6.97
N PHE A 5 2.52 26.33 -8.15
CA PHE A 5 2.73 24.89 -8.34
C PHE A 5 4.03 24.40 -7.70
N GLU A 6 5.04 25.25 -7.54
CA GLU A 6 6.30 24.92 -6.87
C GLU A 6 6.08 24.45 -5.43
N VAL A 7 5.04 24.97 -4.76
CA VAL A 7 4.67 24.57 -3.41
C VAL A 7 4.02 23.18 -3.39
N LEU A 8 3.44 22.74 -4.51
CA LEU A 8 2.76 21.45 -4.63
C LEU A 8 3.71 20.32 -5.05
N ILE A 9 4.84 20.64 -5.68
CA ILE A 9 5.83 19.63 -6.12
C ILE A 9 6.30 18.73 -4.96
N PRO A 10 6.69 19.25 -3.78
CA PRO A 10 7.11 18.41 -2.67
C PRO A 10 6.00 17.46 -2.21
N TYR A 11 4.76 17.93 -2.13
CA TYR A 11 3.60 17.10 -1.76
C TYR A 11 3.29 16.05 -2.83
N GLY A 12 3.40 16.41 -4.11
CA GLY A 12 3.24 15.46 -5.21
C GLY A 12 4.26 14.32 -5.17
N ILE A 13 5.52 14.64 -4.85
CA ILE A 13 6.58 13.63 -4.65
C ILE A 13 6.23 12.73 -3.46
N ILE A 14 5.84 13.30 -2.31
CA ILE A 14 5.46 12.54 -1.12
C ILE A 14 4.30 11.58 -1.45
N ILE A 15 3.23 12.09 -2.07
CA ILE A 15 2.07 11.29 -2.47
C ILE A 15 2.49 10.19 -3.45
N GLY A 16 3.34 10.52 -4.42
CA GLY A 16 3.87 9.57 -5.39
C GLY A 16 4.66 8.44 -4.71
N MET A 17 5.58 8.77 -3.81
CA MET A 17 6.38 7.79 -3.09
C MET A 17 5.52 6.88 -2.20
N PHE A 18 4.61 7.45 -1.41
CA PHE A 18 3.68 6.67 -0.59
C PHE A 18 2.75 5.79 -1.43
N GLY A 19 2.27 6.31 -2.57
CA GLY A 19 1.45 5.56 -3.52
C GLY A 19 2.21 4.36 -4.10
N VAL A 20 3.43 4.58 -4.60
CA VAL A 20 4.29 3.52 -5.15
C VAL A 20 4.61 2.47 -4.09
N THR A 21 4.98 2.87 -2.88
CA THR A 21 5.26 1.92 -1.80
C THR A 21 4.02 1.12 -1.39
N GLY A 22 2.86 1.77 -1.25
CA GLY A 22 1.61 1.12 -0.87
C GLY A 22 1.16 0.09 -1.90
N VAL A 23 1.17 0.45 -3.18
CA VAL A 23 0.84 -0.46 -4.29
C VAL A 23 1.88 -1.57 -4.41
N GLY A 24 3.17 -1.26 -4.29
CA GLY A 24 4.25 -2.25 -4.31
C GLY A 24 4.08 -3.32 -3.24
N LEU A 25 3.80 -2.92 -1.99
CA LEU A 25 3.52 -3.86 -0.90
C LEU A 25 2.25 -4.69 -1.16
N HIS A 26 1.20 -4.07 -1.72
CA HIS A 26 -0.03 -4.77 -2.06
C HIS A 26 0.21 -5.86 -3.12
N VAL A 27 0.96 -5.55 -4.18
CA VAL A 27 1.28 -6.48 -5.27
C VAL A 27 2.13 -7.63 -4.75
N VAL A 28 3.23 -7.34 -4.03
CA VAL A 28 4.11 -8.36 -3.46
C VAL A 28 3.33 -9.30 -2.55
N LYS A 29 2.47 -8.75 -1.69
CA LYS A 29 1.67 -9.55 -0.75
C LYS A 29 0.59 -10.37 -1.46
N THR A 30 0.03 -9.87 -2.56
CA THR A 30 -0.94 -10.63 -3.36
C THR A 30 -0.25 -11.76 -4.10
N PHE A 31 0.93 -11.52 -4.67
CA PHE A 31 1.74 -12.56 -5.32
C PHE A 31 2.14 -13.67 -4.33
N ALA A 32 2.57 -13.29 -3.12
CA ALA A 32 2.92 -14.25 -2.07
C ALA A 32 1.73 -15.06 -1.51
N ASN A 33 0.49 -14.67 -1.79
CA ASN A 33 -0.71 -15.37 -1.34
C ASN A 33 -1.46 -16.03 -2.52
N ASP A 34 -0.75 -16.50 -3.55
CA ASP A 34 -1.32 -17.15 -4.74
C ASP A 34 -2.38 -16.30 -5.46
N GLY A 35 -2.18 -14.98 -5.49
CA GLY A 35 -3.12 -14.03 -6.06
C GLY A 35 -4.30 -13.67 -5.15
N LYS A 36 -4.39 -14.25 -3.95
CA LYS A 36 -5.43 -13.96 -2.97
C LYS A 36 -5.05 -12.76 -2.12
N ARG A 37 -6.07 -12.05 -1.61
CA ARG A 37 -5.85 -10.95 -0.66
C ARG A 37 -5.29 -11.50 0.64
N ALA A 38 -4.33 -10.79 1.22
CA ALA A 38 -3.83 -11.12 2.54
C ALA A 38 -4.92 -11.04 3.60
N ARG A 39 -4.96 -12.06 4.47
CA ARG A 39 -5.79 -12.04 5.67
C ARG A 39 -5.15 -11.12 6.71
N TRP A 40 -5.97 -10.26 7.29
CA TRP A 40 -5.62 -9.38 8.40
C TRP A 40 -6.42 -9.79 9.63
N ASN A 41 -5.93 -9.47 10.82
CA ASN A 41 -6.61 -9.77 12.09
C ASN A 41 -6.95 -11.26 12.30
N THR A 42 -6.07 -12.15 11.85
CA THR A 42 -6.21 -13.61 12.00
C THR A 42 -6.18 -13.99 13.48
N ASP A 43 -7.26 -14.61 13.96
CA ASP A 43 -7.42 -15.00 15.35
C ASP A 43 -6.60 -16.26 15.69
N ARG A 44 -6.69 -16.72 16.94
CA ARG A 44 -5.91 -17.90 17.38
C ARG A 44 -6.37 -19.18 16.69
N TRP A 45 -7.66 -19.28 16.38
CA TRP A 45 -8.26 -20.42 15.70
C TRP A 45 -7.81 -20.50 14.23
N ASP A 46 -7.88 -19.40 13.50
CA ASP A 46 -7.44 -19.30 12.11
C ASP A 46 -5.95 -19.60 11.90
N LYS A 47 -5.13 -19.39 12.93
CA LYS A 47 -3.69 -19.71 12.91
C LYS A 47 -3.43 -21.21 13.09
N GLN A 48 -4.33 -21.95 13.74
CA GLN A 48 -4.20 -23.40 13.92
C GLN A 48 -4.59 -24.16 12.66
N SER A 49 -5.51 -23.62 11.86
CA SER A 49 -5.99 -24.23 10.61
C SER A 49 -5.16 -23.86 9.38
N ARG A 50 -3.99 -23.24 9.57
CA ARG A 50 -3.09 -22.80 8.49
C ARG A 50 -2.08 -23.89 8.17
#